data_AF-A0A847N362-F1
#
_entry.id   AF-A0A847N362-F1
#
_cell.length_a   1.000
_cell.length_b   1.000
_cell.length_c   1.000
_cell.angle_alpha   90.00
_cell.angle_beta   90.00
_cell.angle_gamma   90.00
#
_symmetry.space_group_name_H-M   'P 1'
#
loop_
_entity.id
_entity.type
_entity.pdbx_description
1 polymer ?
#
loop_
_entity_poly.entity_id
_entity_poly.type
_entity_poly.pdbx_seq_one_letter_code
_entity_poly.pdbx_strand_id
1 'polypeptide(L)'
;VVDVGLGSLYLQAGVNYPLGITYIGSALEAEDVFVDIVTFNADISQAFALSENFDLKLGIGTTAFSNFGPVILGLGGVVLKGEYWIPNQNYGLFLNLNIPVLAYGFIEDDDNFDGGVVFNPLLPLAGLLTSTVGVLYTF
;
A
#
# COMPACT_ATOMS: atom_id res chain seq x y z
N VAL A 1 3.55 -9.14 2.79
CA VAL A 1 2.49 -8.93 1.76
C VAL A 1 2.12 -10.28 1.17
N VAL A 2 0.83 -10.55 1.00
CA VAL A 2 0.31 -11.73 0.30
C VAL A 2 -0.31 -11.23 -1.00
N ASP A 3 0.02 -11.86 -2.12
CA ASP A 3 -0.59 -11.60 -3.42
C ASP A 3 -1.09 -12.91 -4.01
N VAL A 4 -2.40 -13.01 -4.25
CA VAL A 4 -3.08 -14.22 -4.71
C VAL A 4 -3.81 -13.96 -6.00
N GLY A 5 -3.50 -14.75 -7.03
CA GLY A 5 -4.26 -14.78 -8.27
C GLY A 5 -5.61 -15.48 -8.09
N LEU A 6 -6.70 -14.78 -8.37
CA LEU A 6 -8.07 -15.28 -8.49
C LEU A 6 -8.54 -15.13 -9.94
N GLY A 7 -8.10 -16.05 -10.81
CA GLY A 7 -8.36 -15.97 -12.23
C GLY A 7 -7.58 -14.83 -12.89
N SER A 8 -8.27 -13.86 -13.52
CA SER A 8 -7.64 -12.70 -14.15
C SER A 8 -7.31 -11.56 -13.19
N LEU A 9 -7.79 -11.65 -11.95
CA LEU A 9 -7.60 -10.64 -10.91
C LEU A 9 -6.62 -11.13 -9.86
N TYR A 10 -5.88 -10.21 -9.28
CA TYR A 10 -4.92 -10.43 -8.22
C TYR A 10 -5.40 -9.64 -7.01
N LEU A 11 -5.42 -10.29 -5.86
CA LEU A 11 -5.71 -9.66 -4.58
C LEU A 11 -4.42 -9.57 -3.79
N GLN A 12 -4.01 -8.34 -3.49
CA GLN A 12 -2.93 -8.08 -2.56
C GLN A 12 -3.51 -7.63 -1.22
N ALA A 13 -2.96 -8.18 -0.14
CA ALA A 13 -3.12 -7.63 1.20
C ALA A 13 -1.78 -7.64 1.94
N GLY A 14 -1.49 -6.60 2.71
CA GLY A 14 -0.23 -6.52 3.44
C GLY A 14 -0.30 -5.60 4.64
N VAL A 15 0.38 -6.00 5.70
CA VAL A 15 0.77 -5.09 6.78
C VAL A 15 2.18 -4.62 6.46
N ASN A 16 2.38 -3.31 6.39
CA ASN A 16 3.64 -2.69 6.07
C ASN A 16 4.05 -1.72 7.19
N TYR A 17 5.35 -1.49 7.31
CA TYR A 17 5.90 -0.38 8.07
C TYR A 17 6.21 0.75 7.10
N PRO A 18 5.62 1.95 7.27
CA PRO A 18 5.81 3.05 6.34
C PRO A 18 7.21 3.66 6.52
N LEU A 19 8.21 3.06 5.88
CA LEU A 19 9.62 3.49 5.97
C LEU A 19 9.81 4.98 5.69
N GLY A 20 8.99 5.58 4.80
CA GLY A 20 9.01 7.02 4.52
C GLY A 20 8.50 7.88 5.67
N ILE A 21 7.49 7.43 6.42
CA ILE A 21 6.98 8.14 7.60
C ILE A 21 7.97 8.01 8.76
N THR A 22 8.56 6.83 8.94
CA THR A 22 9.65 6.62 9.92
C THR A 22 10.86 7.49 9.59
N TYR A 23 11.24 7.59 8.31
CA TYR A 23 12.32 8.49 7.87
C TYR A 23 12.01 9.96 8.17
N ILE A 24 10.78 10.44 7.90
CA ILE A 24 10.38 11.80 8.26
C ILE A 24 10.38 12.01 9.78
N GLY A 25 9.85 11.06 10.56
CA GLY A 25 9.84 11.13 12.02
C GLY A 25 11.25 11.23 12.61
N SER A 26 12.17 10.36 12.14
CA SER A 26 13.58 10.39 12.54
C SER A 26 14.31 11.68 12.11
N ALA A 27 14.01 12.22 10.92
CA ALA A 27 14.59 13.48 10.45
C ALA A 27 14.08 14.71 11.20
N LEU A 28 12.89 14.62 11.80
CA LEU A 28 12.27 15.70 12.59
C LEU A 28 12.53 15.57 14.09
N GLU A 29 13.43 14.68 14.52
CA GLU A 29 13.74 14.42 15.93
C GLU A 29 12.49 14.08 16.78
N ALA A 30 11.49 13.43 16.18
CA ALA A 30 10.35 12.93 16.95
C ALA A 30 10.85 11.88 17.96
N GLU A 31 10.55 12.06 19.25
CA GLU A 31 11.03 11.19 20.35
C GLU A 31 10.63 9.72 20.15
N ASP A 32 9.50 9.45 19.49
CA ASP A 32 9.06 8.12 19.11
C ASP A 32 9.49 7.76 17.68
N VAL A 33 10.67 7.13 17.57
CA VAL A 33 11.23 6.61 16.31
C VAL A 33 10.34 5.49 15.73
N PHE A 34 9.55 4.83 16.57
CA PHE A 34 8.40 4.05 16.15
C PHE A 34 7.18 4.95 16.19
N VAL A 35 6.95 5.70 15.11
CA VAL A 35 5.64 6.29 14.88
C VAL A 35 4.65 5.14 15.00
N ASP A 36 3.74 5.20 15.97
CA ASP A 36 2.80 4.14 16.39
C ASP A 36 1.77 3.77 15.30
N ILE A 37 2.09 4.02 14.03
CA ILE A 37 1.23 3.88 12.87
C ILE A 37 1.66 2.63 12.10
N VAL A 38 0.77 1.65 12.09
CA VAL A 38 0.82 0.50 11.18
C VAL A 38 0.11 0.86 9.88
N THR A 39 0.68 0.42 8.76
CA THR A 39 0.01 0.55 7.45
C THR A 39 -0.58 -0.75 6.98
N PHE A 40 -1.82 -0.69 6.51
CA PHE A 40 -2.53 -1.80 5.90
C PHE A 40 -2.78 -1.48 4.43
N ASN A 41 -2.26 -2.32 3.55
CA ASN A 41 -2.45 -2.19 2.11
C ASN A 41 -3.38 -3.28 1.63
N ALA A 42 -4.30 -2.90 0.75
CA ALA A 42 -5.11 -3.84 -0.01
C ALA A 42 -5.28 -3.32 -1.44
N ASP A 43 -5.07 -4.18 -2.43
CA ASP A 43 -5.36 -3.85 -3.82
C ASP A 43 -5.99 -5.00 -4.58
N ILE A 44 -6.74 -4.63 -5.61
CA ILE A 44 -7.23 -5.52 -6.66
C ILE A 44 -6.64 -5.06 -7.98
N SER A 45 -5.90 -5.94 -8.63
CA SER A 45 -5.17 -5.62 -9.85
C SER A 45 -5.31 -6.70 -10.92
N GLN A 46 -5.15 -6.33 -12.18
CA GLN A 46 -5.10 -7.25 -13.30
C GLN A 46 -3.67 -7.34 -13.80
N ALA A 47 -3.17 -8.56 -14.02
CA ALA A 47 -1.83 -8.79 -14.54
C ALA A 47 -1.78 -8.77 -16.07
N PHE A 48 -0.72 -8.18 -16.59
CA PHE A 48 -0.33 -8.13 -17.98
C PHE A 48 1.08 -8.70 -18.07
N ALA A 49 1.20 -9.94 -18.56
CA ALA A 49 2.48 -10.57 -18.79
C ALA A 49 3.21 -9.86 -19.94
N LEU A 50 4.33 -9.20 -19.64
CA LEU A 50 5.15 -8.53 -20.65
C LEU A 50 6.33 -9.42 -21.08
N SER A 51 6.72 -10.40 -20.25
CA SER A 51 7.70 -11.43 -20.58
C SER A 51 7.45 -12.70 -19.74
N GLU A 52 8.21 -13.76 -19.98
CA GLU A 52 8.14 -15.01 -19.19
C GLU A 52 8.44 -14.80 -17.70
N ASN A 53 9.16 -13.74 -17.35
CA ASN A 53 9.61 -13.49 -15.98
C ASN A 53 9.11 -12.14 -15.43
N PHE A 54 8.30 -11.39 -16.18
CA PHE A 54 7.87 -10.05 -15.78
C PHE A 54 6.39 -9.81 -16.04
N ASP A 55 5.69 -9.47 -14.97
CA ASP A 55 4.29 -9.08 -14.98
C ASP A 55 4.15 -7.62 -14.57
N LEU A 56 3.34 -6.89 -15.33
CA LEU A 56 2.84 -5.58 -14.94
C LEU A 56 1.40 -5.73 -14.48
N LYS A 57 1.11 -5.33 -13.25
CA LYS A 57 -0.22 -5.34 -12.65
C LYS A 57 -0.75 -3.92 -12.53
N LEU A 58 -1.97 -3.69 -12.99
CA LEU A 58 -2.67 -2.41 -12.89
C LEU A 58 -3.98 -2.62 -12.14
N GLY A 59 -4.27 -1.75 -11.17
CA GLY A 59 -5.42 -1.94 -10.31
C GLY A 59 -5.86 -0.69 -9.57
N ILE A 60 -6.75 -0.92 -8.62
CA ILE A 60 -7.12 0.05 -7.60
C ILE A 60 -6.78 -0.53 -6.25
N GLY A 61 -6.36 0.33 -5.34
CA GLY A 61 -5.99 -0.09 -4.01
C GLY A 61 -6.10 1.03 -3.00
N THR A 62 -5.87 0.64 -1.75
CA THR A 62 -5.89 1.52 -0.62
C THR A 62 -4.73 1.24 0.33
N THR A 63 -4.25 2.30 0.97
CA THR A 63 -3.37 2.26 2.13
C THR A 63 -4.09 2.89 3.31
N ALA A 64 -4.37 2.11 4.36
CA ALA A 64 -4.87 2.61 5.62
C ALA A 64 -3.72 2.78 6.62
N PHE A 65 -3.79 3.80 7.44
CA PHE A 65 -2.88 4.14 8.53
C PHE A 65 -3.68 4.07 9.82
N SER A 66 -3.20 3.28 10.78
CA SER A 66 -3.85 3.12 12.07
C SER A 66 -2.82 2.98 13.17
N ASN A 67 -3.12 3.55 14.33
CA ASN A 67 -2.42 3.29 15.59
C ASN A 67 -3.19 2.36 16.52
N PHE A 68 -4.13 1.58 15.97
CA PHE A 68 -5.12 0.79 16.73
C PHE A 68 -5.97 1.63 17.71
N GLY A 69 -5.97 2.95 17.56
CA GLY A 69 -6.88 3.87 18.24
C GLY A 69 -8.14 4.15 17.42
N PRO A 70 -8.95 5.14 17.85
CA PRO A 70 -10.24 5.44 17.22
C PRO A 70 -10.12 6.09 15.84
N VAL A 71 -8.91 6.51 15.44
CA VAL A 71 -8.67 7.23 14.18
C VAL A 71 -8.01 6.30 13.18
N ILE A 72 -8.64 6.18 12.02
CA ILE A 72 -8.03 5.55 10.84
C ILE A 72 -8.08 6.55 9.70
N LEU A 73 -6.93 6.75 9.08
CA LEU A 73 -6.78 7.54 7.86
C LEU A 73 -6.43 6.59 6.72
N GLY A 74 -6.75 6.96 5.50
CA GLY A 74 -6.29 6.19 4.36
C GLY A 74 -6.28 6.93 3.05
N LEU A 75 -5.61 6.30 2.10
CA LEU A 75 -5.33 6.82 0.78
C LEU A 75 -5.75 5.76 -0.24
N GLY A 76 -6.71 6.12 -1.09
CA GLY A 76 -7.22 5.25 -2.16
C GLY A 76 -6.84 5.79 -3.54
N GLY A 77 -6.59 4.89 -4.49
CA GLY A 77 -6.33 5.29 -5.86
C GLY A 77 -5.85 4.16 -6.76
N VAL A 78 -5.11 4.56 -7.78
CA VAL A 78 -4.56 3.62 -8.77
C VAL A 78 -3.31 2.96 -8.21
N VAL A 79 -3.15 1.68 -8.51
CA VAL A 79 -1.98 0.89 -8.14
C VAL A 79 -1.32 0.37 -9.40
N LEU A 80 -0.01 0.58 -9.50
CA LEU A 80 0.83 0.00 -10.54
C LEU A 80 1.89 -0.88 -9.87
N LYS A 81 1.84 -2.18 -10.13
CA LYS A 81 2.77 -3.14 -9.53
C LYS A 81 3.56 -3.87 -10.60
N GLY A 82 4.89 -3.80 -10.54
CA GLY A 82 5.78 -4.60 -11.36
C GLY A 82 6.30 -5.80 -10.56
N GLU A 83 6.28 -6.98 -11.18
CA GLU A 83 6.81 -8.22 -10.58
C GLU A 83 7.82 -8.85 -11.51
N TYR A 84 9.00 -9.18 -10.98
CA TYR A 84 10.06 -9.86 -11.68
C TYR A 84 10.40 -11.17 -10.97
N TRP A 85 10.09 -12.30 -11.60
CA TRP A 85 10.39 -13.63 -11.08
C TRP A 85 11.81 -14.04 -11.47
N ILE A 86 12.63 -14.48 -10.50
CA ILE A 86 14.00 -14.87 -10.78
C ILE A 86 14.00 -16.25 -11.47
N PRO A 87 14.62 -16.40 -12.66
CA PRO A 87 14.64 -17.67 -13.37
C PRO A 87 15.23 -18.80 -12.53
N ASN A 88 14.56 -19.96 -12.53
CA ASN A 88 14.95 -21.16 -11.77
C ASN A 88 14.99 -20.96 -10.24
N GLN A 89 14.28 -19.97 -9.71
CA GLN A 89 14.16 -19.72 -8.28
C GLN A 89 12.69 -19.59 -7.88
N ASN A 90 12.42 -19.83 -6.59
CA ASN A 90 11.07 -19.79 -6.03
C ASN A 90 10.70 -18.40 -5.47
N TYR A 91 11.37 -17.35 -5.93
CA TYR A 91 11.14 -16.00 -5.46
C TYR A 91 11.18 -14.98 -6.60
N GLY A 92 10.50 -13.87 -6.39
CA GLY A 92 10.47 -12.72 -7.28
C GLY A 92 10.66 -11.42 -6.51
N LEU A 93 11.00 -10.36 -7.22
CA LEU A 93 11.02 -9.00 -6.69
C LEU A 93 9.76 -8.29 -7.14
N PHE A 94 9.21 -7.43 -6.28
CA PHE A 94 8.10 -6.56 -6.67
C PHE A 94 8.34 -5.11 -6.30
N LEU A 95 7.76 -4.23 -7.09
CA LEU A 95 7.61 -2.81 -6.83
C LEU A 95 6.12 -2.49 -6.94
N ASN A 96 5.50 -2.00 -5.87
CA ASN A 96 4.14 -1.51 -5.87
C ASN A 96 4.16 0.03 -5.74
N LEU A 97 3.69 0.72 -6.77
CA LEU A 97 3.52 2.16 -6.83
C LEU A 97 2.06 2.52 -6.59
N ASN A 98 1.81 3.24 -5.50
CA ASN A 98 0.50 3.77 -5.16
C ASN A 98 0.37 5.19 -5.73
N ILE A 99 -0.72 5.46 -6.47
CA ILE A 99 -1.07 6.77 -7.01
C ILE A 99 -2.41 7.19 -6.39
N PRO A 100 -2.40 7.70 -5.15
CA PRO A 100 -3.62 8.04 -4.46
C PRO A 100 -4.27 9.29 -5.04
N VAL A 101 -5.59 9.22 -5.23
CA VAL A 101 -6.44 10.33 -5.73
C VAL A 101 -7.52 10.71 -4.72
N LEU A 102 -7.70 9.88 -3.69
CA LEU A 102 -8.67 9.99 -2.63
C LEU A 102 -7.94 9.84 -1.29
N ALA A 103 -8.23 10.72 -0.35
CA ALA A 103 -7.97 10.50 1.06
C ALA A 103 -9.31 10.24 1.77
N TYR A 104 -9.33 9.32 2.70
CA TYR A 104 -10.47 9.07 3.58
C TYR A 104 -10.01 9.06 5.04
N GLY A 105 -10.93 9.37 5.93
CA GLY A 105 -10.68 9.29 7.37
C GLY A 105 -11.97 8.96 8.09
N PHE A 106 -11.84 8.22 9.18
CA PHE A 106 -12.93 7.94 10.09
C PHE A 106 -12.44 8.00 11.53
N ILE A 107 -13.31 8.52 12.39
CA ILE A 107 -13.14 8.60 13.82
C ILE A 107 -14.29 7.82 14.43
N GLU A 108 -13.94 6.77 15.18
CA GLU A 108 -14.88 6.02 15.99
C GLU A 108 -14.94 6.66 17.38
N ASP A 109 -16.09 7.24 17.73
CA ASP A 109 -16.43 7.63 19.09
C ASP A 109 -17.60 6.74 19.57
N ASP A 110 -17.70 6.47 20.87
CA ASP A 110 -18.49 5.38 21.48
C ASP A 110 -19.97 5.31 21.03
N ASP A 111 -20.52 6.41 20.46
CA ASP A 111 -21.89 6.50 19.95
C ASP A 111 -22.02 7.03 18.50
N ASN A 112 -20.92 7.40 17.82
CA ASN A 112 -20.97 8.00 16.49
C ASN A 112 -19.79 7.61 15.60
N PHE A 113 -20.11 7.23 14.36
CA PHE A 113 -19.13 7.09 13.28
C PHE A 113 -19.12 8.40 12.46
N ASP A 114 -18.07 9.21 12.62
CA ASP A 114 -17.85 10.39 11.79
C ASP A 114 -16.72 10.12 10.78
N GLY A 115 -16.97 10.43 9.51
CA GLY A 115 -16.06 10.08 8.44
C GLY A 115 -16.21 10.98 7.22
N GLY A 116 -15.12 11.10 6.47
CA GLY A 116 -15.04 11.99 5.32
C GLY A 116 -14.14 11.45 4.23
N VAL A 117 -14.38 11.95 3.02
CA VAL A 117 -13.52 11.72 1.85
C VAL A 117 -13.11 13.06 1.25
N VAL A 118 -11.87 13.16 0.84
CA VAL A 118 -11.31 14.36 0.19
C VAL A 118 -10.57 13.93 -1.07
N PHE A 119 -10.85 14.65 -2.16
CA PHE A 119 -10.10 14.56 -3.41
C PHE A 119 -9.22 15.78 -3.50
N ASN A 120 -7.91 15.58 -3.69
CA ASN A 120 -6.96 16.69 -3.84
C ASN A 120 -5.89 16.32 -4.88
N PRO A 121 -5.61 17.21 -5.86
CA PRO A 121 -4.64 16.95 -6.93
C PRO A 121 -3.19 16.78 -6.44
N LEU A 122 -2.90 17.10 -5.17
CA LEU A 122 -1.61 16.87 -4.54
C LEU A 122 -1.48 15.48 -3.90
N LEU A 123 -2.58 14.74 -3.74
CA LEU A 123 -2.55 13.38 -3.18
C LEU A 123 -1.59 12.44 -3.91
N PRO A 124 -1.46 12.47 -5.26
CA PRO A 124 -0.50 11.62 -5.96
C PRO A 124 0.94 11.74 -5.44
N LEU A 125 1.34 12.88 -4.86
CA LEU A 125 2.67 13.05 -4.24
C LEU A 125 2.85 12.20 -2.98
N ALA A 126 1.76 11.93 -2.24
CA ALA A 126 1.77 11.00 -1.11
C ALA A 126 2.01 9.54 -1.54
N GLY A 127 1.83 9.24 -2.83
CA GLY A 127 2.18 7.96 -3.43
C GLY A 127 3.66 7.57 -3.23
N LEU A 128 4.56 8.54 -3.14
CA LEU A 128 5.98 8.31 -2.85
C LEU A 128 6.20 7.70 -1.45
N LEU A 129 5.31 7.98 -0.50
CA LEU A 129 5.40 7.51 0.89
C LEU A 129 4.70 6.17 1.11
N THR A 130 3.76 5.83 0.22
CA THR A 130 2.98 4.58 0.30
C THR A 130 3.44 3.51 -0.69
N SER A 131 4.33 3.85 -1.62
CA SER A 131 4.93 2.87 -2.53
C SER A 131 5.84 1.90 -1.77
N THR A 132 5.83 0.63 -2.15
CA THR A 132 6.56 -0.44 -1.47
C THR A 132 7.39 -1.26 -2.44
N VAL A 133 8.50 -1.80 -1.95
CA VAL A 133 9.34 -2.77 -2.66
C VAL A 133 9.47 -4.01 -1.79
N GLY A 134 9.60 -5.19 -2.40
CA GLY A 134 9.82 -6.39 -1.61
C GLY A 134 10.07 -7.64 -2.42
N VAL A 135 9.99 -8.78 -1.72
CA VAL A 135 10.21 -10.11 -2.28
C VAL A 135 8.90 -10.88 -2.23
N LEU A 136 8.55 -11.51 -3.34
CA LEU A 136 7.49 -12.51 -3.46
C LEU A 136 8.12 -13.89 -3.34
N TYR A 137 7.41 -14.82 -2.72
CA TYR A 137 7.83 -16.21 -2.60
C TYR A 137 6.68 -17.12 -3.05
N THR A 138 7.00 -18.14 -3.85
CA THR A 138 6.05 -19.17 -4.26
C THR A 138 6.54 -20.54 -3.77
N PHE A 139 5.61 -21.39 -3.34
CA PHE A 139 5.90 -22.74 -2.85
C PHE A 139 5.96 -23.76 -3.99
#